data_AF-A0A2H5P247-F1
#
_entry.id   AF-A0A2H5P247-F1
#
_cell.length_a   1.000
_cell.length_b   1.000
_cell.length_c   1.000
_cell.angle_alpha   90.00
_cell.angle_beta   90.00
_cell.angle_gamma   90.00
#
_symmetry.space_group_name_H-M   'P 1'
#
loop_
_entity.id
_entity.type
_entity.pdbx_description
1 polymer ?
#
loop_
_entity_poly.entity_id
_entity_poly.type
_entity_poly.pdbx_seq_one_letter_code
_entity_poly.pdbx_strand_id
1 'polypeptide(L)'
;MKMRGNVSDNSSSSINRFPMLKLVDCFLRISAIPLSIAAIWLTVTNQEDNSDYGKLKFSNLTGLKYMVCISGICAGYAFIAAVSSWLRFLVTKAWLFFISDQIVAYLMVTSGAAVLEILYLAYNGDQQVTWSETCSTYGKFCSRIKIAFVLHAVALGCFIILAVISAFRFFSMFDPPSVSSNKEEEEGRT
;
A
#
# COMPACT_ATOMS: atom_id res chain seq x y z
N MET A 1 21.52 48.09 1.77
CA MET A 1 20.51 47.25 1.08
C MET A 1 20.51 45.88 1.78
N LYS A 2 19.47 45.58 2.56
CA LYS A 2 19.41 44.40 3.44
C LYS A 2 18.70 43.26 2.70
N MET A 3 19.44 42.20 2.38
CA MET A 3 18.89 40.95 1.86
C MET A 3 18.08 40.25 2.96
N ARG A 4 16.77 40.46 2.95
CA ARG A 4 15.79 39.75 3.76
C ARG A 4 15.04 38.81 2.82
N GLY A 5 15.53 37.60 2.66
CA GLY A 5 14.92 36.57 1.81
C GLY A 5 15.05 35.18 2.44
N ASN A 6 13.90 34.50 2.56
CA ASN A 6 13.73 33.04 2.59
C ASN A 6 13.95 32.25 3.89
N VAL A 7 13.99 32.87 5.07
CA VAL A 7 13.94 32.09 6.34
C VAL A 7 12.49 31.93 6.87
N SER A 8 11.59 32.87 6.55
CA SER A 8 10.24 32.92 7.14
C SER A 8 9.18 32.03 6.44
N ASP A 9 9.36 31.73 5.14
CA ASP A 9 8.40 30.89 4.39
C ASP A 9 8.63 29.38 4.59
N ASN A 10 9.87 28.98 4.94
CA ASN A 10 10.21 27.59 5.18
C ASN A 10 9.79 27.12 6.59
N SER A 11 9.72 28.05 7.56
CA SER A 11 9.27 27.75 8.92
C SER A 11 7.74 27.67 9.03
N SER A 12 7.01 28.54 8.34
CA SER A 12 5.53 28.54 8.35
C SER A 12 4.94 27.37 7.57
N SER A 13 5.59 26.96 6.46
CA SER A 13 5.20 25.76 5.70
C SER A 13 5.54 24.46 6.44
N SER A 14 6.68 24.37 7.12
CA SER A 14 7.06 23.16 7.88
C SER A 14 6.19 22.93 9.11
N ILE A 15 5.79 23.98 9.85
CA ILE A 15 4.90 23.89 11.02
C ILE A 15 3.49 23.39 10.64
N ASN A 16 2.94 23.82 9.49
CA ASN A 16 1.63 23.37 9.01
C ASN A 16 1.64 21.97 8.37
N ARG A 17 2.79 21.49 7.88
CA ARG A 17 2.90 20.16 7.25
C ARG A 17 2.81 19.00 8.24
N PHE A 18 3.29 19.17 9.47
CA PHE A 18 3.32 18.08 10.45
C PHE A 18 1.91 17.62 10.90
N PRO A 19 0.97 18.52 11.27
CA PRO A 19 -0.40 18.16 11.60
C PRO A 19 -1.15 17.54 10.42
N MET A 20 -0.96 18.08 9.22
CA MET A 20 -1.62 17.60 8.00
C MET A 20 -1.17 16.18 7.61
N LEU A 21 0.14 15.89 7.65
CA LEU A 21 0.66 14.54 7.41
C LEU A 21 0.14 13.52 8.43
N LYS A 22 -0.07 13.91 9.70
CA LYS A 22 -0.66 13.03 10.71
C LYS A 22 -2.13 12.73 10.45
N LEU A 23 -2.90 13.73 10.02
CA LEU A 23 -4.29 13.55 9.65
C LEU A 23 -4.41 12.60 8.44
N VAL A 24 -3.59 12.83 7.41
CA VAL A 24 -3.57 11.98 6.21
C VAL A 24 -3.17 10.54 6.56
N ASP A 25 -2.13 10.34 7.37
CA ASP A 25 -1.70 9.02 7.86
C ASP A 25 -2.86 8.27 8.55
N CYS A 26 -3.52 8.93 9.50
CA CYS A 26 -4.64 8.34 10.23
C CYS A 26 -5.82 8.01 9.30
N PHE A 27 -6.18 8.93 8.40
CA PHE A 27 -7.25 8.72 7.43
C PHE A 27 -6.96 7.51 6.53
N LEU A 28 -5.75 7.40 5.99
CA LEU A 28 -5.35 6.30 5.11
C LEU A 28 -5.40 4.94 5.82
N ARG A 29 -4.96 4.87 7.08
CA ARG A 29 -5.03 3.62 7.87
C ARG A 29 -6.49 3.23 8.14
N ILE A 30 -7.33 4.18 8.51
CA ILE A 30 -8.75 3.93 8.79
C ILE A 30 -9.49 3.54 7.50
N SER A 31 -9.20 4.17 6.36
CA SER A 31 -9.85 3.86 5.08
C SER A 31 -9.43 2.50 4.52
N ALA A 32 -8.19 2.07 4.74
CA ALA A 32 -7.69 0.79 4.25
C ALA A 32 -8.41 -0.41 4.87
N ILE A 33 -8.84 -0.31 6.14
CA ILE A 33 -9.53 -1.40 6.86
C ILE A 33 -10.83 -1.84 6.15
N PRO A 34 -11.84 -0.98 5.94
CA PRO A 34 -13.08 -1.38 5.28
C PRO A 34 -12.85 -1.79 3.83
N LEU A 35 -11.88 -1.18 3.12
CA LEU A 35 -11.53 -1.59 1.75
C LEU A 35 -11.02 -3.04 1.71
N SER A 36 -10.10 -3.39 2.60
CA SER A 36 -9.58 -4.76 2.72
C SER A 36 -10.65 -5.75 3.16
N ILE A 37 -11.50 -5.39 4.14
CA ILE A 37 -12.61 -6.25 4.59
C ILE A 37 -13.60 -6.49 3.44
N ALA A 38 -13.96 -5.46 2.69
CA ALA A 38 -14.86 -5.58 1.56
C ALA A 38 -14.26 -6.45 0.43
N ALA A 39 -12.96 -6.31 0.15
CA ALA A 39 -12.26 -7.16 -0.81
C ALA A 39 -12.26 -8.65 -0.37
N ILE A 40 -12.00 -8.92 0.91
CA ILE A 40 -12.07 -10.26 1.49
C ILE A 40 -13.49 -10.82 1.38
N TRP A 41 -14.48 -10.05 1.83
CA TRP A 41 -15.88 -10.46 1.84
C TRP A 41 -16.37 -10.83 0.44
N LEU A 42 -16.13 -9.96 -0.54
CA LEU A 42 -16.52 -10.21 -1.94
C LEU A 42 -15.83 -11.45 -2.50
N THR A 43 -14.56 -11.68 -2.18
CA THR A 43 -13.80 -12.82 -2.70
C THR A 43 -14.24 -14.13 -2.04
N VAL A 44 -14.30 -14.17 -0.71
CA VAL A 44 -14.62 -15.39 0.07
C VAL A 44 -16.05 -15.88 -0.17
N THR A 45 -17.00 -14.95 -0.34
CA THR A 45 -18.39 -15.29 -0.63
C THR A 45 -18.63 -15.62 -2.10
N ASN A 46 -17.60 -15.53 -2.94
CA ASN A 46 -17.74 -15.76 -4.37
C ASN A 46 -17.72 -17.26 -4.71
N GLN A 47 -18.84 -17.71 -5.26
CA GLN A 47 -18.99 -19.02 -5.87
C GLN A 47 -20.04 -18.93 -6.98
N GLU A 48 -19.84 -19.70 -8.04
CA GLU A 48 -20.78 -19.82 -9.15
C GLU A 48 -20.81 -21.29 -9.59
N ASP A 49 -21.99 -21.76 -9.96
CA ASP A 49 -22.21 -23.14 -10.40
C ASP A 49 -22.74 -23.12 -11.83
N ASN A 50 -22.26 -24.05 -12.64
CA ASN A 50 -22.60 -24.18 -14.04
C ASN A 50 -22.87 -25.65 -14.35
N SER A 51 -23.95 -25.96 -15.06
CA SER A 51 -24.35 -27.35 -15.36
C SER A 51 -23.32 -28.11 -16.20
N ASP A 52 -22.59 -27.39 -17.05
CA ASP A 52 -21.73 -27.99 -18.09
C ASP A 52 -20.29 -28.11 -17.61
N TYR A 53 -19.83 -27.15 -16.81
CA TYR A 53 -18.43 -27.05 -16.34
C TYR A 53 -18.27 -27.26 -14.82
N GLY A 54 -19.37 -27.32 -14.09
CA GLY A 54 -19.39 -27.52 -12.64
C GLY A 54 -19.15 -26.25 -11.82
N LYS A 55 -18.76 -26.45 -10.56
CA LYS A 55 -18.74 -25.39 -9.54
C LYS A 55 -17.38 -24.71 -9.41
N LEU A 56 -17.35 -23.40 -9.64
CA LEU A 56 -16.19 -22.53 -9.44
C LEU A 56 -16.29 -21.79 -8.11
N LYS A 57 -15.25 -21.92 -7.27
CA LYS A 57 -15.15 -21.24 -5.97
C LYS A 57 -13.84 -20.48 -5.86
N PHE A 58 -13.81 -19.45 -5.02
CA PHE A 58 -12.57 -18.72 -4.74
C PHE A 58 -11.43 -19.63 -4.24
N SER A 59 -11.78 -20.69 -3.49
CA SER A 59 -10.81 -21.65 -2.94
C SER A 59 -10.07 -22.46 -4.00
N ASN A 60 -10.56 -22.50 -5.24
CA ASN A 60 -9.93 -23.21 -6.34
C ASN A 60 -8.79 -22.40 -6.98
N LEU A 61 -8.76 -21.08 -6.76
CA LEU A 61 -7.79 -20.18 -7.38
C LEU A 61 -6.78 -19.70 -6.33
N THR A 62 -5.55 -20.20 -6.42
CA THR A 62 -4.48 -19.89 -5.45
C THR A 62 -4.19 -18.40 -5.34
N GLY A 63 -4.22 -17.65 -6.45
CA GLY A 63 -4.01 -16.20 -6.42
C GLY A 63 -5.08 -15.46 -5.62
N LEU A 64 -6.35 -15.88 -5.69
CA LEU A 64 -7.42 -15.30 -4.87
C LEU A 64 -7.24 -15.59 -3.38
N LYS A 65 -6.83 -16.81 -3.03
CA LYS A 65 -6.50 -17.15 -1.64
C LYS A 65 -5.34 -16.29 -1.12
N TYR A 66 -4.33 -16.07 -1.95
CA TYR A 66 -3.19 -15.22 -1.59
C TYR A 66 -3.62 -13.78 -1.36
N MET A 67 -4.39 -13.17 -2.28
CA MET A 67 -4.93 -11.81 -2.12
C MET A 67 -5.81 -11.66 -0.88
N VAL A 68 -6.64 -12.66 -0.55
CA VAL A 68 -7.46 -12.67 0.67
C VAL A 68 -6.59 -12.69 1.92
N CYS A 69 -5.56 -13.54 1.95
CA CYS A 69 -4.63 -13.63 3.07
C CYS A 69 -3.90 -12.29 3.29
N ILE A 70 -3.36 -11.70 2.21
CA ILE A 70 -2.68 -10.41 2.28
C ILE A 70 -3.63 -9.28 2.68
N SER A 71 -4.86 -9.26 2.16
CA SER A 71 -5.88 -8.29 2.58
C SER A 71 -6.19 -8.41 4.08
N GLY A 72 -6.17 -9.63 4.63
CA GLY A 72 -6.33 -9.86 6.06
C GLY A 72 -5.17 -9.31 6.90
N ILE A 73 -3.94 -9.56 6.47
CA ILE A 73 -2.72 -8.99 7.09
C ILE A 73 -2.78 -7.46 7.05
N CYS A 74 -3.16 -6.90 5.90
CA CYS A 74 -3.34 -5.47 5.69
C CYS A 74 -4.36 -4.87 6.66
N ALA A 75 -5.56 -5.44 6.77
CA ALA A 75 -6.59 -4.97 7.69
C ALA A 75 -6.13 -5.04 9.17
N GLY A 76 -5.50 -6.15 9.57
CA GLY A 76 -4.98 -6.34 10.92
C GLY A 76 -3.88 -5.34 11.26
N TYR A 77 -2.93 -5.16 10.35
CA TYR A 77 -1.85 -4.17 10.52
C TYR A 77 -2.39 -2.74 10.58
N ALA A 78 -3.28 -2.35 9.65
CA ALA A 78 -3.86 -1.01 9.64
C ALA A 78 -4.61 -0.70 10.95
N PHE A 79 -5.34 -1.67 11.50
CA PHE A 79 -6.00 -1.56 12.79
C PHE A 79 -5.00 -1.37 13.95
N ILE A 80 -3.99 -2.25 14.05
CA ILE A 80 -2.95 -2.16 15.10
C ILE A 80 -2.21 -0.83 15.02
N ALA A 81 -1.88 -0.37 13.81
CA ALA A 81 -1.19 0.88 13.57
C ALA A 81 -2.05 2.11 13.91
N ALA A 82 -3.36 2.07 13.64
CA ALA A 82 -4.28 3.13 14.04
C ALA A 82 -4.41 3.20 15.58
N VAL A 83 -4.53 2.06 16.25
CA VAL A 83 -4.62 1.98 17.72
C VAL A 83 -3.32 2.44 18.39
N SER A 84 -2.16 2.02 17.89
CA SER A 84 -0.86 2.42 18.44
C SER A 84 -0.55 3.91 18.25
N SER A 85 -1.08 4.53 17.18
CA SER A 85 -0.98 5.98 16.97
C SER A 85 -1.81 6.77 18.00
N TRP A 86 -2.93 6.19 18.46
CA TRP A 86 -3.78 6.78 19.50
C TRP A 86 -3.16 6.60 20.89
N LEU A 87 -2.68 5.39 21.16
CA LEU A 87 -2.01 5.02 22.40
C LEU A 87 -0.51 5.33 22.26
N ARG A 88 -0.12 6.60 22.47
CA ARG A 88 1.28 7.13 22.43
C ARG A 88 2.35 6.27 23.14
N PHE A 89 1.94 5.30 23.95
CA PHE A 89 2.77 4.42 24.75
C PHE A 89 3.30 3.18 23.99
N LEU A 90 2.67 2.76 22.88
CA LEU A 90 2.94 1.43 22.31
C LEU A 90 4.14 1.37 21.35
N VAL A 91 4.51 2.46 20.66
CA VAL A 91 5.61 2.43 19.69
C VAL A 91 6.35 3.77 19.63
N THR A 92 7.54 3.83 20.23
CA THR A 92 8.39 5.04 20.25
C THR A 92 9.30 5.17 19.02
N LYS A 93 9.36 4.16 18.14
CA LYS A 93 10.32 4.11 17.01
C LYS A 93 9.64 4.25 15.65
N ALA A 94 9.83 5.41 15.01
CA ALA A 94 9.31 5.73 13.67
C ALA A 94 9.72 4.72 12.57
N TRP A 95 10.88 4.07 12.73
CA TRP A 95 11.38 3.07 11.80
C TRP A 95 10.50 1.81 11.70
N LEU A 96 9.81 1.43 12.78
CA LEU A 96 8.92 0.25 12.76
C LEU A 96 7.75 0.47 11.80
N PHE A 97 7.09 1.62 11.86
CA PHE A 97 6.04 1.97 10.91
C PHE A 97 6.55 2.02 9.48
N PHE A 98 7.75 2.58 9.26
CA PHE A 98 8.36 2.61 7.93
C PHE A 98 8.55 1.21 7.35
N ILE A 99 9.16 0.29 8.09
CA ILE A 99 9.37 -1.08 7.61
C ILE A 99 8.05 -1.81 7.41
N SER A 100 7.14 -1.72 8.36
CA SER A 100 5.86 -2.43 8.28
C SER A 100 4.98 -1.90 7.14
N ASP A 101 4.90 -0.58 6.96
CA ASP A 101 4.15 0.03 5.84
C ASP A 101 4.72 -0.45 4.49
N GLN A 102 6.05 -0.58 4.37
CA GLN A 102 6.68 -1.09 3.16
C GLN A 102 6.43 -2.58 2.93
N ILE A 103 6.61 -3.42 3.94
CA ILE A 103 6.36 -4.87 3.82
C ILE A 103 4.92 -5.12 3.35
N VAL A 104 3.94 -4.44 3.95
CA VAL A 104 2.54 -4.61 3.56
C VAL A 104 2.31 -4.13 2.13
N ALA A 105 2.85 -2.98 1.73
CA ALA A 105 2.75 -2.50 0.35
C ALA A 105 3.31 -3.52 -0.66
N TYR A 106 4.49 -4.10 -0.40
CA TYR A 106 5.07 -5.13 -1.26
C TYR A 106 4.21 -6.39 -1.35
N LEU A 107 3.69 -6.88 -0.22
CA LEU A 107 2.79 -8.04 -0.21
C LEU A 107 1.50 -7.78 -1.00
N MET A 108 0.96 -6.57 -0.91
CA MET A 108 -0.22 -6.17 -1.68
C MET A 108 0.07 -6.12 -3.17
N VAL A 109 1.22 -5.58 -3.58
CA VAL A 109 1.66 -5.60 -4.99
C VAL A 109 1.77 -7.02 -5.52
N THR A 110 2.47 -7.92 -4.80
CA THR A 110 2.69 -9.29 -5.26
C THR A 110 1.39 -10.09 -5.36
N SER A 111 0.49 -9.93 -4.38
CA SER A 111 -0.81 -10.61 -4.42
C SER A 111 -1.75 -10.02 -5.46
N GLY A 112 -1.71 -8.70 -5.68
CA GLY A 112 -2.41 -8.04 -6.77
C GLY A 112 -1.93 -8.54 -8.14
N ALA A 113 -0.61 -8.67 -8.34
CA ALA A 113 -0.05 -9.20 -9.58
C ALA A 113 -0.54 -10.62 -9.88
N ALA A 114 -0.55 -11.50 -8.87
CA ALA A 114 -1.05 -12.87 -9.01
C ALA A 114 -2.53 -12.92 -9.41
N VAL A 115 -3.36 -12.03 -8.87
CA VAL A 115 -4.79 -11.96 -9.25
C VAL A 115 -4.99 -11.32 -10.61
N LEU A 116 -4.19 -10.32 -10.96
CA LEU A 116 -4.25 -9.67 -12.26
C LEU A 116 -3.95 -10.66 -13.39
N GLU A 117 -2.96 -11.53 -13.22
CA GLU A 117 -2.64 -12.60 -14.17
C GLU A 117 -3.81 -13.58 -14.32
N ILE A 118 -4.41 -14.03 -13.21
CA ILE A 118 -5.59 -14.91 -13.24
C ILE A 118 -6.77 -14.22 -13.94
N LEU A 119 -7.02 -12.94 -13.65
CA LEU A 119 -8.08 -12.18 -14.31
C LEU A 119 -7.80 -12.02 -15.81
N TYR A 120 -6.54 -11.78 -16.19
CA TYR A 120 -6.15 -11.65 -17.59
C TYR A 120 -6.43 -12.95 -18.36
N LEU A 121 -6.00 -14.10 -17.83
CA LEU A 121 -6.27 -15.41 -18.42
C LEU A 121 -7.77 -15.74 -18.43
N ALA A 122 -8.49 -15.38 -17.37
CA ALA A 122 -9.92 -15.68 -17.28
C ALA A 122 -10.75 -14.88 -18.30
N TYR A 123 -10.35 -13.65 -18.63
CA TYR A 123 -11.05 -12.78 -19.59
C TYR A 123 -10.58 -12.92 -21.04
N ASN A 124 -9.30 -13.23 -21.28
CA ASN A 124 -8.74 -13.25 -22.63
C ASN A 124 -8.37 -14.67 -23.11
N GLY A 125 -8.20 -15.62 -22.18
CA GLY A 125 -7.58 -16.91 -22.47
C GLY A 125 -6.11 -16.78 -22.86
N ASP A 126 -5.49 -17.93 -23.17
CA ASP A 126 -4.18 -18.00 -23.81
C ASP A 126 -4.10 -19.28 -24.67
N GLN A 127 -4.02 -19.09 -25.98
CA GLN A 127 -3.98 -20.19 -26.93
C GLN A 127 -2.67 -20.99 -26.84
N GLN A 128 -1.54 -20.38 -26.44
CA GLN A 128 -0.24 -21.06 -26.39
C GLN A 128 -0.19 -22.13 -25.30
N VAL A 129 -0.88 -21.89 -24.19
CA VAL A 129 -1.01 -22.86 -23.08
C VAL A 129 -2.36 -23.55 -23.04
N THR A 130 -3.17 -23.42 -24.11
CA THR A 130 -4.52 -24.02 -24.23
C THR A 130 -5.47 -23.61 -23.08
N TRP A 131 -5.32 -22.38 -22.58
CA TRP A 131 -6.20 -21.83 -21.55
C TRP A 131 -7.40 -21.14 -22.20
N SER A 132 -8.61 -21.61 -21.92
CA SER A 132 -9.85 -21.02 -22.44
C SER A 132 -10.32 -19.82 -21.62
N GLU A 133 -10.96 -18.87 -22.29
CA GLU A 133 -11.69 -17.80 -21.61
C GLU A 133 -12.75 -18.41 -20.68
N THR A 134 -12.66 -18.08 -19.40
CA THR A 134 -13.52 -18.65 -18.34
C THR A 134 -14.65 -17.68 -17.98
N CYS A 135 -14.42 -16.37 -18.12
CA CYS A 135 -15.38 -15.33 -17.71
C CYS A 135 -16.59 -15.20 -18.64
N SER A 136 -16.54 -15.74 -19.86
CA SER A 136 -17.70 -15.89 -20.73
C SER A 136 -18.77 -16.80 -20.10
N THR A 137 -18.34 -17.86 -19.43
CA THR A 137 -19.21 -18.82 -18.73
C THR A 137 -19.51 -18.40 -17.28
N TYR A 138 -18.50 -17.91 -16.56
CA TYR A 138 -18.58 -17.54 -15.13
C TYR A 138 -18.59 -16.02 -14.91
N GLY A 139 -19.43 -15.31 -15.68
CA GLY A 139 -19.41 -13.85 -15.73
C GLY A 139 -19.72 -13.19 -14.38
N LYS A 140 -20.60 -13.78 -13.57
CA LYS A 140 -20.96 -13.22 -12.25
C LYS A 140 -19.80 -13.37 -11.27
N PHE A 141 -19.14 -14.53 -11.26
CA PHE A 141 -17.94 -14.79 -10.49
C PHE A 141 -16.84 -13.80 -10.86
N CYS A 142 -16.53 -13.66 -12.16
CA CYS A 142 -15.48 -12.76 -12.62
C CYS A 142 -15.77 -11.29 -12.32
N SER A 143 -17.01 -10.84 -12.50
CA SER A 143 -17.41 -9.47 -12.16
C SER A 143 -17.19 -9.16 -10.68
N ARG A 144 -17.54 -10.10 -9.79
CA ARG A 144 -17.32 -9.95 -8.34
C ARG A 144 -15.83 -9.94 -7.98
N ILE A 145 -15.02 -10.82 -8.57
CA ILE A 145 -13.56 -10.82 -8.36
C ILE A 145 -12.95 -9.51 -8.85
N LYS A 146 -13.39 -8.99 -10.01
CA LYS A 146 -12.90 -7.71 -10.53
C LYS A 146 -13.17 -6.56 -9.56
N ILE A 147 -14.37 -6.50 -8.97
CA ILE A 147 -14.69 -5.48 -7.95
C ILE A 147 -13.79 -5.66 -6.71
N ALA A 148 -13.61 -6.90 -6.24
CA ALA A 148 -12.72 -7.18 -5.11
C ALA A 148 -11.27 -6.77 -5.38
N PHE A 149 -10.78 -7.03 -6.60
CA PHE A 149 -9.45 -6.63 -7.04
C PHE A 149 -9.30 -5.10 -7.08
N VAL A 150 -10.31 -4.37 -7.58
CA VAL A 150 -10.30 -2.90 -7.56
C VAL A 150 -10.22 -2.37 -6.12
N LEU A 151 -11.01 -2.93 -5.19
CA LEU A 151 -10.94 -2.54 -3.78
C LEU A 151 -9.56 -2.82 -3.17
N HIS A 152 -8.95 -3.96 -3.50
CA HIS A 152 -7.59 -4.30 -3.10
C HIS A 152 -6.57 -3.31 -3.67
N ALA A 153 -6.69 -2.91 -4.94
CA ALA A 153 -5.82 -1.94 -5.59
C ALA A 153 -5.95 -0.52 -4.98
N VAL A 154 -7.16 -0.10 -4.59
CA VAL A 154 -7.36 1.17 -3.86
C VAL A 154 -6.69 1.12 -2.49
N ALA A 155 -6.85 0.01 -1.75
CA ALA A 155 -6.16 -0.18 -0.47
C ALA A 155 -4.63 -0.19 -0.64
N LEU A 156 -4.11 -0.82 -1.70
CA LEU A 156 -2.69 -0.75 -2.05
C LEU A 156 -2.23 0.68 -2.28
N GLY A 157 -3.03 1.50 -2.99
CA GLY A 157 -2.76 2.93 -3.15
C GLY A 157 -2.63 3.66 -1.82
N CYS A 158 -3.49 3.36 -0.83
CA CYS A 158 -3.36 3.91 0.52
C CYS A 158 -2.02 3.52 1.16
N PHE A 159 -1.60 2.25 1.04
CA PHE A 159 -0.35 1.75 1.59
C PHE A 159 0.90 2.32 0.92
N ILE A 160 0.86 2.55 -0.40
CA ILE A 160 1.96 3.23 -1.11
C ILE A 160 2.13 4.65 -0.56
N ILE A 161 1.03 5.39 -0.35
CA ILE A 161 1.11 6.74 0.21
C ILE A 161 1.62 6.69 1.67
N LEU A 162 1.14 5.75 2.48
CA LEU A 162 1.63 5.54 3.84
C LEU A 162 3.14 5.23 3.87
N ALA A 163 3.61 4.36 2.99
CA ALA A 163 5.02 4.04 2.82
C ALA A 163 5.88 5.27 2.48
N VAL A 164 5.38 6.15 1.61
CA VAL A 164 6.07 7.42 1.29
C VAL A 164 6.10 8.36 2.49
N ILE A 165 4.98 8.52 3.20
CA ILE A 165 4.90 9.38 4.39
C ILE A 165 5.82 8.87 5.50
N SER A 166 5.85 7.56 5.75
CA SER A 166 6.69 6.95 6.78
C SER A 166 8.17 7.01 6.41
N ALA A 167 8.52 6.82 5.13
CA ALA A 167 9.87 7.04 4.62
C ALA A 167 10.31 8.49 4.84
N PHE A 168 9.49 9.46 4.44
CA PHE A 168 9.79 10.88 4.60
C PHE A 168 10.04 11.23 6.08
N ARG A 169 9.18 10.78 6.99
CA ARG A 169 9.36 11.00 8.44
C ARG A 169 10.65 10.39 8.95
N PHE A 170 10.94 9.14 8.58
CA PHE A 170 12.15 8.44 9.01
C PHE A 170 13.42 9.14 8.51
N PHE A 171 13.48 9.48 7.22
CA PHE A 171 14.67 10.12 6.64
C PHE A 171 14.84 11.57 7.08
N SER A 172 13.75 12.29 7.38
CA SER A 172 13.83 13.67 7.89
C SER A 172 14.46 13.80 9.28
N MET A 173 14.66 12.69 10.01
CA MET A 173 15.32 12.67 11.31
C MET A 173 16.85 12.69 11.20
N PHE A 174 17.43 12.47 10.02
CA PHE A 174 18.88 12.50 9.82
C PHE A 174 19.30 13.88 9.32
N ASP A 175 20.22 14.52 10.03
CA ASP A 175 20.82 15.78 9.57
C ASP A 175 21.66 15.56 8.30
N PRO A 176 21.64 16.50 7.35
CA PRO A 176 22.55 16.44 6.21
C PRO A 176 24.01 16.46 6.70
N PRO A 177 24.94 15.75 6.03
CA PRO A 177 26.35 15.76 6.41
C PRO A 177 26.86 17.21 6.45
N SER A 178 27.54 17.58 7.54
CA SER A 178 28.17 18.89 7.64
C SER A 178 29.29 18.98 6.61
N VAL A 179 29.20 19.96 5.70
CA VAL A 179 30.29 20.30 4.81
C VAL A 179 31.38 20.93 5.67
N SER A 180 32.39 20.16 6.07
CA SER A 180 33.60 20.73 6.63
C SER A 180 34.28 21.56 5.55
N SER A 181 34.39 22.86 5.79
CA SER A 181 35.18 23.79 4.98
C SER A 181 36.66 23.52 5.19
N ASN A 182 37.16 22.37 4.71
CA ASN A 182 38.60 22.13 4.58
C ASN A 182 39.04 22.68 3.21
N LYS A 183 39.02 24.02 3.07
CA LYS A 183 39.58 24.73 1.91
C LYS A 183 40.25 26.06 2.29
N GLU A 184 40.75 26.19 3.51
CA GLU A 184 41.60 27.31 3.92
C GLU A 184 42.78 26.79 4.75
N GLU A 185 43.66 25.97 4.16
CA GLU A 185 45.00 25.74 4.75
C GLU A 185 46.10 25.40 3.71
N GLU A 186 45.84 25.60 2.41
CA GLU A 186 46.87 25.47 1.35
C GLU A 186 47.21 26.81 0.66
N GLU A 187 46.81 27.95 1.23
CA GLU A 187 47.25 29.30 0.83
C GLU A 187 47.99 30.00 1.98
N GLY A 188 48.86 29.22 2.66
CA GLY A 188 49.80 29.70 3.68
C GLY A 188 51.24 29.25 3.41
N ARG A 189 51.52 28.74 2.20
CA ARG A 189 52.84 28.33 1.75
C ARG A 189 53.05 28.73 0.28
N THR A 190 53.08 30.04 0.03
CA THR A 190 53.81 30.67 -1.08
C THR A 190 54.24 32.04 -0.62
#